data_AF-A0A3M2WEF1-F1
#
_entry.id   AF-A0A3M2WEF1-F1
#
_cell.length_a   1.000
_cell.length_b   1.000
_cell.length_c   1.000
_cell.angle_alpha   90.00
_cell.angle_beta   90.00
_cell.angle_gamma   90.00
#
_symmetry.space_group_name_H-M   'P 1'
#
loop_
_entity.id
_entity.type
_entity.pdbx_description
1 polymer ?
#
loop_
_entity_poly.entity_id
_entity_poly.type
_entity_poly.pdbx_seq_one_letter_code
_entity_poly.pdbx_strand_id
1 'polypeptide(L)'
;MDENNLVIDHDMLYRDVIKSDAQGNEFLQLHEPQLDGPQLRVLGKTRLGYRQLNAERWVAAPLYLIELTERGTRKLVGKPTKDGKEACLLLRFRVDGADADRGDAEIIAETLVIDDNIESNTGESFDRKDVKLQLYTMLSAEGGASNYWLDSGSVSPK
;
A
#
# COMPACT_ATOMS: atom_id res chain seq x y z
N MET A 1 3.37 5.44 -16.32
CA MET A 1 3.66 4.16 -15.66
C MET A 1 4.20 3.26 -16.74
N ASP A 2 5.35 2.61 -16.55
CA ASP A 2 5.63 1.44 -17.38
C ASP A 2 4.57 0.37 -17.06
N GLU A 3 4.13 -0.38 -18.06
CA GLU A 3 3.10 -1.41 -17.90
C GLU A 3 3.65 -2.69 -17.24
N ASN A 4 4.93 -2.68 -16.83
CA ASN A 4 5.64 -3.87 -16.39
C ASN A 4 5.56 -4.10 -14.88
N ASN A 5 4.87 -3.22 -14.13
CA ASN A 5 4.73 -3.31 -12.66
C ASN A 5 6.10 -3.48 -11.95
N LEU A 6 7.16 -2.88 -12.50
CA LEU A 6 8.49 -2.92 -11.92
C LEU A 6 8.55 -2.00 -10.69
N VAL A 7 8.99 -2.53 -9.55
CA VAL A 7 9.29 -1.72 -8.35
C VAL A 7 10.79 -1.69 -8.17
N ILE A 8 11.40 -0.56 -8.54
CA ILE A 8 12.84 -0.33 -8.37
C ILE A 8 13.14 0.16 -6.96
N ASP A 9 14.41 0.16 -6.57
CA ASP A 9 14.82 0.54 -5.21
C ASP A 9 14.39 1.97 -4.81
N HIS A 10 14.26 2.87 -5.77
CA HIS A 10 13.76 4.23 -5.59
C HIS A 10 12.28 4.28 -5.14
N ASP A 11 11.48 3.28 -5.53
CA ASP A 11 10.03 3.24 -5.26
C ASP A 11 9.70 2.51 -3.94
N MET A 12 10.72 1.97 -3.26
CA MET A 12 10.57 1.24 -2.00
C MET A 12 10.41 2.20 -0.81
N LEU A 13 9.19 2.25 -0.24
CA LEU A 13 8.91 3.02 0.97
C LEU A 13 9.44 2.36 2.25
N TYR A 14 9.31 1.05 2.35
CA TYR A 14 9.67 0.28 3.53
C TYR A 14 10.46 -0.97 3.15
N ARG A 15 11.36 -1.39 4.05
CA ARG A 15 12.22 -2.58 3.87
C ARG A 15 12.23 -3.38 5.17
N ASP A 16 12.49 -4.67 5.04
CA ASP A 16 12.66 -5.59 6.17
C ASP A 16 11.49 -5.52 7.18
N VAL A 17 10.28 -5.49 6.64
CA VAL A 17 9.03 -5.23 7.38
C VAL A 17 8.49 -6.45 8.12
N ILE A 18 9.02 -7.65 7.86
CA ILE A 18 8.67 -8.86 8.59
C ILE A 18 9.67 -9.00 9.75
N LYS A 19 9.16 -9.11 10.97
CA LYS A 19 9.92 -9.31 12.22
C LYS A 19 9.43 -10.58 12.91
N SER A 20 10.21 -11.06 13.87
CA SER A 20 9.84 -12.22 14.70
C SER A 20 9.83 -11.83 16.17
N ASP A 21 8.84 -12.31 16.92
CA ASP A 21 8.81 -12.17 18.38
C ASP A 21 9.75 -13.18 19.06
N ALA A 22 9.78 -13.18 20.40
CA ALA A 22 10.64 -14.08 21.18
C ALA A 22 10.23 -15.57 21.06
N GLN A 23 9.01 -15.84 20.62
CA GLN A 23 8.43 -17.16 20.40
C GLN A 23 8.64 -17.63 18.95
N GLY A 24 9.15 -16.77 18.07
CA GLY A 24 9.40 -17.05 16.66
C GLY A 24 8.18 -16.80 15.76
N ASN A 25 7.12 -16.16 16.25
CA ASN A 25 5.99 -15.79 15.41
C ASN A 25 6.36 -14.57 14.57
N GLU A 26 6.04 -14.62 13.28
CA GLU A 26 6.28 -13.50 12.36
C GLU A 26 5.14 -12.47 12.42
N PHE A 27 5.50 -11.20 12.32
CA PHE A 27 4.57 -10.07 12.28
C PHE A 27 5.09 -8.93 11.38
N LEU A 28 4.17 -8.13 10.86
CA LEU A 28 4.44 -6.95 10.05
C LEU A 28 4.71 -5.74 10.95
N GLN A 29 5.93 -5.23 10.86
CA GLN A 29 6.33 -3.97 11.48
C GLN A 29 6.79 -3.00 10.40
N LEU A 30 6.03 -1.91 10.25
CA LEU A 30 6.50 -0.73 9.53
C LEU A 30 7.27 0.19 10.47
N HIS A 31 8.08 1.09 9.90
CA HIS A 31 8.54 2.23 10.68
C HIS A 31 7.31 3.01 11.16
N GLU A 32 7.29 3.37 12.45
CA GLU A 32 6.19 4.20 12.96
C GLU A 32 6.03 5.45 12.10
N PRO A 33 4.78 5.87 11.81
CA PRO A 33 4.54 7.05 11.00
C PRO A 33 5.09 8.28 11.74
N GLN A 34 6.24 8.77 11.26
CA GLN A 34 6.86 10.01 11.72
C GLN A 34 6.53 11.14 10.74
N LEU A 35 6.48 12.38 11.22
CA LEU A 35 6.21 13.55 10.38
C LEU A 35 7.23 13.68 9.22
N ASP A 36 8.43 13.14 9.39
CA ASP A 36 9.51 13.08 8.41
C ASP A 36 9.75 11.67 7.84
N GLY A 37 8.89 10.70 8.18
CA GLY A 37 8.95 9.34 7.68
C GLY A 37 8.58 9.20 6.20
N PRO A 38 8.77 8.01 5.60
CA PRO A 38 8.51 7.76 4.18
C PRO A 38 7.08 8.12 3.76
N GLN A 39 6.93 8.89 2.68
CA GLN A 39 5.64 9.29 2.13
C GLN A 39 5.44 8.75 0.71
N LEU A 40 4.26 8.21 0.43
CA LEU A 40 3.83 7.89 -0.93
C LEU A 40 3.14 9.10 -1.56
N ARG A 41 3.65 9.55 -2.70
CA ARG A 41 2.99 10.58 -3.53
C ARG A 41 1.87 9.95 -4.35
N VAL A 42 0.63 10.36 -4.09
CA VAL A 42 -0.57 9.84 -4.76
C VAL A 42 -1.26 10.96 -5.52
N LEU A 43 -1.24 10.86 -6.85
CA LEU A 43 -1.87 11.82 -7.77
C LEU A 43 -3.24 11.33 -8.24
N GLY A 44 -3.48 10.02 -8.15
CA GLY A 44 -4.68 9.36 -8.64
C GLY A 44 -4.65 7.89 -8.26
N LYS A 45 -5.16 7.02 -9.14
CA LYS A 45 -5.13 5.58 -8.92
C LYS A 45 -3.69 5.08 -8.80
N THR A 46 -3.33 4.46 -7.67
CA THR A 46 -1.97 4.00 -7.38
C THR A 46 -2.00 2.57 -6.85
N ARG A 47 -1.11 1.71 -7.35
CA ARG A 47 -0.92 0.35 -6.85
C ARG A 47 0.22 0.33 -5.84
N LEU A 48 -0.01 -0.30 -4.70
CA LEU A 48 1.01 -0.61 -3.71
C LEU A 48 1.28 -2.11 -3.76
N GLY A 49 2.52 -2.50 -4.04
CA GLY A 49 2.93 -3.89 -4.11
C GLY A 49 4.05 -4.21 -3.14
N TYR A 50 4.52 -5.46 -3.18
CA TYR A 50 5.67 -5.92 -2.40
C TYR A 50 6.61 -6.77 -3.25
N ARG A 51 7.85 -6.91 -2.77
CA ARG A 51 8.84 -7.86 -3.26
C ARG A 51 9.39 -8.68 -2.11
N GLN A 52 9.57 -9.99 -2.31
CA GLN A 52 10.16 -10.88 -1.31
C GLN A 52 11.69 -10.81 -1.30
N LEU A 53 12.31 -10.49 -2.44
CA LEU A 53 13.76 -10.46 -2.61
C LEU A 53 14.23 -9.05 -2.93
N ASN A 54 15.43 -8.71 -2.48
CA ASN A 54 16.13 -7.47 -2.84
C ASN A 54 16.74 -7.57 -4.25
N ALA A 55 15.90 -7.85 -5.25
CA ALA A 55 16.29 -7.97 -6.64
C ALA A 55 15.24 -7.26 -7.52
N GLU A 56 15.68 -6.24 -8.25
CA GLU A 56 14.81 -5.41 -9.10
C GLU A 56 14.20 -6.19 -10.27
N ARG A 57 14.72 -7.38 -10.61
CA ARG A 57 14.31 -8.12 -11.81
C ARG A 57 12.90 -8.73 -11.77
N TRP A 58 12.27 -8.80 -10.60
CA TRP A 58 10.97 -9.45 -10.43
C TRP A 58 9.87 -8.40 -10.31
N VAL A 59 8.80 -8.60 -11.07
CA VAL A 59 7.58 -7.79 -10.99
C VAL A 59 7.03 -7.85 -9.57
N ALA A 60 6.68 -6.69 -8.99
CA ALA A 60 6.08 -6.66 -7.66
C ALA A 60 4.67 -7.23 -7.70
N ALA A 61 4.30 -8.00 -6.68
CA ALA A 61 2.91 -8.45 -6.53
C ALA A 61 2.06 -7.24 -6.12
N PRO A 62 1.03 -6.84 -6.89
CA PRO A 62 0.11 -5.81 -6.45
C PRO A 62 -0.67 -6.34 -5.24
N LEU A 63 -0.64 -5.59 -4.14
CA LEU A 63 -1.28 -5.99 -2.89
C LEU A 63 -2.43 -5.06 -2.53
N TYR A 64 -2.25 -3.76 -2.69
CA TYR A 64 -3.29 -2.77 -2.45
C TYR A 64 -3.49 -1.83 -3.62
N LEU A 65 -4.71 -1.34 -3.74
CA LEU A 65 -5.08 -0.24 -4.60
C LEU A 65 -5.47 0.98 -3.76
N ILE A 66 -4.89 2.11 -4.12
CA ILE A 66 -5.16 3.41 -3.53
C ILE A 66 -5.92 4.23 -4.57
N GLU A 67 -7.08 4.73 -4.17
CA GLU A 67 -7.94 5.55 -5.01
C GLU A 67 -8.45 6.76 -4.23
N LEU A 68 -8.44 7.93 -4.88
CA LEU A 68 -9.16 9.08 -4.38
C LEU A 68 -10.66 8.80 -4.49
N THR A 69 -11.41 9.13 -3.45
CA THR A 69 -12.87 9.20 -3.54
C THR A 69 -13.29 10.37 -4.43
N GLU A 70 -14.55 10.42 -4.87
CA GLU A 70 -15.07 11.58 -5.58
C GLU A 70 -14.85 12.90 -4.83
N ARG A 71 -14.96 12.87 -3.48
CA ARG A 71 -14.69 14.02 -2.61
C ARG A 71 -13.21 14.40 -2.67
N GLY A 72 -12.30 13.44 -2.53
CA GLY A 72 -10.86 13.65 -2.62
C GLY A 72 -10.43 14.16 -4.00
N THR A 73 -10.94 13.56 -5.07
CA THR A 73 -10.67 13.98 -6.45
C THR A 73 -11.07 15.44 -6.68
N ARG A 74 -12.26 15.85 -6.21
CA ARG A 74 -12.71 17.24 -6.34
C ARG A 74 -11.84 18.23 -5.58
N LYS A 75 -11.33 17.81 -4.41
CA LYS A 75 -10.39 18.62 -3.63
C LYS A 75 -9.03 18.74 -4.29
N LEU A 76 -8.57 17.73 -5.02
CA LEU A 76 -7.21 17.68 -5.54
C LEU A 76 -7.06 18.24 -6.97
N VAL A 77 -7.97 17.85 -7.88
CA VAL A 77 -7.83 18.11 -9.31
C VAL A 77 -7.87 19.61 -9.62
N GLY A 78 -6.88 20.07 -10.39
CA GLY A 78 -6.79 21.46 -10.86
C GLY A 78 -6.44 22.48 -9.79
N LYS A 79 -6.06 22.04 -8.57
CA LYS A 79 -5.64 22.96 -7.51
C LYS A 79 -4.21 23.48 -7.76
N PRO A 80 -3.97 24.77 -7.48
CA PRO A 80 -2.62 25.30 -7.50
C PRO A 80 -1.80 24.69 -6.35
N THR A 81 -0.51 24.49 -6.62
CA THR A 81 0.45 23.95 -5.66
C THR A 81 1.49 25.01 -5.33
N LYS A 82 2.08 24.91 -4.14
CA LYS A 82 3.11 25.88 -3.68
C LYS A 82 4.40 25.77 -4.49
N ASP A 83 4.69 24.60 -5.03
CA ASP A 83 5.93 24.26 -5.72
C ASP A 83 5.78 24.16 -7.25
N GLY A 84 4.60 24.49 -7.79
CA GLY A 84 4.30 24.40 -9.23
C GLY A 84 4.25 22.97 -9.77
N LYS A 85 4.36 21.95 -8.92
CA LYS A 85 4.23 20.55 -9.31
C LYS A 85 2.76 20.14 -9.37
N GLU A 86 2.49 18.96 -9.91
CA GLU A 86 1.14 18.40 -9.93
C GLU A 86 0.60 18.18 -8.50
N ALA A 87 -0.69 18.46 -8.31
CA ALA A 87 -1.37 18.29 -7.03
C ALA A 87 -1.37 16.80 -6.63
N CYS A 88 -0.94 16.50 -5.41
CA CYS A 88 -0.87 15.15 -4.88
C CYS A 88 -1.22 15.09 -3.39
N LEU A 89 -1.60 13.90 -2.94
CA LEU A 89 -1.56 13.53 -1.53
C LEU A 89 -0.19 12.95 -1.19
N LEU A 90 0.22 13.14 0.06
CA LEU A 90 1.39 12.54 0.66
C LEU A 90 0.90 11.62 1.77
N LEU A 91 0.89 10.32 1.48
CA LEU A 91 0.32 9.31 2.37
C LEU A 91 1.42 8.59 3.16
N ARG A 92 1.14 8.31 4.42
CA ARG A 92 1.90 7.36 5.25
C ARG A 92 1.03 6.18 5.61
N PHE A 93 1.66 5.10 6.02
CA PHE A 93 0.98 3.88 6.39
C PHE A 93 1.38 3.44 7.79
N ARG A 94 0.47 2.70 8.41
CA ARG A 94 0.67 2.01 9.68
C ARG A 94 0.06 0.63 9.58
N VAL A 95 0.58 -0.30 10.38
CA VAL A 95 -0.05 -1.61 10.56
C VAL A 95 -1.03 -1.47 11.71
N ASP A 96 -2.28 -1.80 11.44
CA ASP A 96 -3.27 -2.00 12.48
C ASP A 96 -3.13 -3.45 12.96
N GLY A 97 -2.65 -3.59 14.20
CA GLY A 97 -2.42 -4.88 14.85
C GLY A 97 -3.66 -5.31 15.62
N ALA A 98 -3.97 -6.61 15.55
CA ALA A 98 -5.15 -7.22 16.15
C ALA A 98 -5.38 -6.78 17.60
N ASP A 99 -6.62 -6.40 17.89
CA ASP A 99 -7.19 -6.20 19.23
C ASP A 99 -6.46 -7.02 20.29
N ALA A 100 -5.95 -6.36 21.33
CA ALA A 100 -5.49 -7.03 22.56
C ALA A 100 -6.60 -7.91 23.21
N ASP A 101 -7.86 -7.73 22.80
CA ASP A 101 -9.04 -8.47 23.25
C ASP A 101 -9.39 -9.72 22.41
N ARG A 102 -8.63 -10.09 21.36
CA ARG A 102 -8.97 -11.22 20.47
C ARG A 102 -8.15 -12.49 20.74
N GLY A 103 -8.15 -12.95 21.98
CA GLY A 103 -7.44 -14.16 22.42
C GLY A 103 -7.80 -15.49 21.73
N ASP A 104 -8.77 -15.53 20.81
CA ASP A 104 -9.30 -16.76 20.21
C ASP A 104 -9.19 -16.84 18.66
N ALA A 105 -8.55 -15.89 17.98
CA ALA A 105 -8.43 -15.95 16.52
C ALA A 105 -7.21 -16.79 16.06
N GLU A 106 -7.46 -17.87 15.31
CA GLU A 106 -6.43 -18.76 14.73
C GLU A 106 -5.52 -18.04 13.71
N ILE A 107 -5.97 -16.91 13.15
CA ILE A 107 -5.22 -16.10 12.20
C ILE A 107 -5.26 -14.64 12.64
N ILE A 108 -4.10 -14.10 12.99
CA ILE A 108 -3.90 -12.67 13.22
C ILE A 108 -3.83 -11.99 11.85
N ALA A 109 -4.91 -11.30 11.44
CA ALA A 109 -4.93 -10.54 10.20
C ALA A 109 -4.43 -9.11 10.47
N GLU A 110 -3.12 -8.91 10.39
CA GLU A 110 -2.52 -7.58 10.38
C GLU A 110 -3.00 -6.80 9.16
N THR A 111 -3.54 -5.59 9.38
CA THR A 111 -4.12 -4.80 8.30
C THR A 111 -3.30 -3.55 8.05
N LEU A 112 -2.85 -3.37 6.80
CA LEU A 112 -2.22 -2.10 6.40
C LEU A 112 -3.31 -1.03 6.30
N VAL A 113 -3.11 0.12 6.96
CA VAL A 113 -4.02 1.26 6.88
C VAL A 113 -3.24 2.54 6.57
N ILE A 114 -3.92 3.52 5.94
CA ILE A 114 -3.35 4.87 5.77
C ILE A 114 -3.40 5.57 7.12
N ASP A 115 -2.31 6.24 7.48
CA ASP A 115 -2.21 7.04 8.70
C ASP A 115 -3.16 8.26 8.67
N ASP A 116 -3.54 8.78 9.84
CA ASP A 116 -4.46 9.91 9.95
C ASP A 116 -3.84 11.24 9.48
N ASN A 117 -2.51 11.37 9.51
CA ASN A 117 -1.81 12.55 9.02
C ASN A 117 -1.64 12.52 7.49
N ILE A 118 -2.74 12.80 6.79
CA ILE A 118 -2.77 12.96 5.33
C ILE A 118 -2.36 14.39 4.97
N GLU A 119 -1.27 14.51 4.23
CA GLU A 119 -0.76 15.79 3.74
C GLU A 119 -1.01 15.98 2.24
N SER A 120 -0.91 17.22 1.77
CA SER A 120 -0.98 17.57 0.35
C SER A 120 -0.05 18.75 0.05
N ASN A 121 0.48 18.82 -1.18
CA ASN A 121 1.19 19.99 -1.69
C ASN A 121 0.26 21.13 -2.15
N THR A 122 -1.04 20.99 -1.95
CA THR A 122 -2.07 22.01 -2.17
C THR A 122 -2.36 22.80 -0.88
N GLY A 123 -3.27 23.78 -0.96
CA GLY A 123 -3.80 24.47 0.22
C GLY A 123 -5.01 23.78 0.87
N GLU A 124 -5.45 22.65 0.33
CA GLU A 124 -6.65 21.94 0.79
C GLU A 124 -6.29 20.93 1.89
N SER A 125 -7.23 20.67 2.80
CA SER A 125 -7.10 19.63 3.83
C SER A 125 -7.79 18.34 3.40
N PHE A 126 -7.18 17.21 3.77
CA PHE A 126 -7.64 15.87 3.42
C PHE A 126 -7.79 15.00 4.67
N ASP A 127 -8.73 14.07 4.61
CA ASP A 127 -9.00 13.11 5.68
C ASP A 127 -9.20 11.69 5.11
N ARG A 128 -9.34 10.69 6.00
CA ARG A 128 -9.48 9.28 5.60
C ARG A 128 -10.70 9.00 4.71
N LYS A 129 -11.70 9.89 4.65
CA LYS A 129 -12.86 9.74 3.76
C LYS A 129 -12.56 10.22 2.34
N ASP A 130 -11.44 10.90 2.13
CA ASP A 130 -11.02 11.42 0.82
C ASP A 130 -10.24 10.38 0.02
N VAL A 131 -9.71 9.34 0.66
CA VAL A 131 -8.87 8.30 0.05
C VAL A 131 -9.27 6.90 0.51
N LYS A 132 -9.33 5.95 -0.43
CA LYS A 132 -9.59 4.53 -0.19
C LYS A 132 -8.31 3.72 -0.35
N LEU A 133 -8.09 2.77 0.55
CA LEU A 133 -7.11 1.71 0.44
C LEU A 133 -7.89 0.39 0.39
N GLN A 134 -7.72 -0.40 -0.67
CA GLN A 134 -8.42 -1.66 -0.86
C GLN A 134 -7.42 -2.76 -1.16
N LEU A 135 -7.57 -3.92 -0.52
CA LEU A 135 -6.79 -5.09 -0.89
C LEU A 135 -7.11 -5.45 -2.35
N TYR A 136 -6.06 -5.52 -3.17
CA TYR A 136 -6.17 -5.78 -4.59
C TYR A 136 -6.29 -7.28 -4.83
N THR A 137 -7.46 -7.83 -4.49
CA THR A 137 -7.79 -9.26 -4.62
C THR A 137 -8.39 -9.62 -5.98
N MET A 138 -8.66 -8.64 -6.84
CA MET A 138 -9.27 -8.92 -8.13
C MET A 138 -8.23 -9.41 -9.15
N LEU A 139 -8.49 -10.63 -9.66
CA LEU A 139 -8.21 -11.08 -11.03
C LEU A 139 -8.94 -10.19 -12.07
N SER A 140 -8.99 -8.85 -11.89
CA SER A 140 -9.73 -7.98 -12.82
C SER A 140 -8.93 -7.85 -14.11
N ALA A 141 -9.23 -8.77 -15.00
CA ALA A 141 -9.00 -8.72 -16.43
C ALA A 141 -9.69 -7.49 -17.03
N GLU A 142 -9.06 -6.33 -16.90
CA GLU A 142 -9.19 -5.25 -17.86
C GLU A 142 -7.76 -4.82 -18.20
N GLY A 143 -7.27 -5.25 -19.38
CA GLY A 143 -5.95 -4.88 -19.89
C GLY A 143 -4.89 -5.98 -19.95
N GLY A 144 -5.28 -7.26 -20.05
CA GLY A 144 -4.47 -8.24 -20.80
C GLY A 144 -3.16 -8.77 -20.19
N ALA A 145 -2.80 -8.48 -18.95
CA ALA A 145 -1.60 -9.05 -18.33
C ALA A 145 -1.74 -9.30 -16.82
N SER A 146 -2.39 -10.40 -16.45
CA SER A 146 -2.20 -11.02 -15.12
C SER A 146 -2.08 -12.54 -15.26
N ASN A 147 -1.06 -12.98 -15.98
CA ASN A 147 -0.69 -14.39 -16.15
C ASN A 147 0.43 -14.80 -15.20
N TYR A 148 0.37 -14.40 -13.92
CA TYR A 148 1.35 -14.90 -12.96
C TYR A 148 0.61 -15.33 -11.69
N TRP A 149 0.58 -16.66 -11.51
CA TRP A 149 0.22 -17.41 -10.29
C TRP A 149 -1.22 -17.96 -10.20
N LEU A 150 -1.64 -18.71 -11.23
CA LEU A 150 -2.63 -19.79 -11.08
C LEU A 150 -1.98 -21.15 -11.35
N ASP A 151 -0.80 -21.39 -10.78
CA ASP A 151 -0.32 -22.74 -10.49
C ASP A 151 -0.45 -22.97 -8.98
N SER A 152 -1.71 -23.00 -8.52
CA SER A 152 -2.03 -23.59 -7.23
C SER A 152 -1.86 -25.09 -7.37
N GLY A 153 -0.61 -25.55 -7.25
CA GLY A 153 -0.29 -26.97 -7.13
C GLY A 153 -1.14 -27.56 -6.01
N SER A 154 -2.12 -28.39 -6.37
CA SER A 154 -2.90 -29.15 -5.42
C SER A 154 -1.98 -30.12 -4.70
N VAL A 155 -1.79 -29.97 -3.39
CA VAL A 155 -1.18 -31.02 -2.59
C VAL A 155 -2.27 -32.06 -2.32
N SER A 156 -2.27 -33.13 -3.11
CA SER A 156 -3.06 -34.31 -2.78
C SER A 156 -2.40 -35.01 -1.58
N PRO A 157 -3.11 -35.22 -0.47
CA PRO A 157 -2.59 -36.04 0.62
C PRO A 157 -2.37 -37.47 0.13
N LYS A 158 -1.30 -38.11 0.63
CA LYS A 158 -1.01 -39.52 0.43
C LYS A 158 -1.78 -40.39 1.42
#